data_AF-A0ABD2UUA8-F1
#
_entry.id   AF-A0ABD2UUA8-F1
#
_cell.length_a   1.000
_cell.length_b   1.000
_cell.length_c   1.000
_cell.angle_alpha   90.00
_cell.angle_beta   90.00
_cell.angle_gamma   90.00
#
_symmetry.space_group_name_H-M   'P 1'
#
loop_
_entity.id
_entity.type
_entity.pdbx_description
1 polymer ?
#
loop_
_entity_poly.entity_id
_entity_poly.type
_entity_poly.pdbx_seq_one_letter_code
_entity_poly.pdbx_strand_id
1 'polypeptide(L)'
;MQHLLGYRDADSAIAFAQTRNVTSSARHLAAELNVEVGGIVGCTTLLGYHNGIDSQIRFFNDAFLLIEAMDDHLLLGYSVIVLNQVSDRTLATDVCLGYLKKLQSIRMNLKVVIMGVGPYARELQRYFTSACVICAGPPNLDLASQKGPLMKSSSVVSVCIVLMNLGESPITFDYIDKPPKHSLDRVKKDLCFLGAMVDDWVITDLGERLAVLPLSPEIGYLLLTSSAYNCIPDVLVICSMMAVSGLFTNPQNNLLKDICDYLDLIKLNDAFEKKPTLLPLLLHKTGFTSVESLTESLEAARKAKVTISNAMAVVDVPVLPTCINQHPYVNLIYALIAGETHVEKKLVAGYADILELWPYNSFWLFQEL
;
A
#
# COMPACT_ATOMS: atom_id res chain seq x y z
N MET A 1 20.22 -8.48 -24.82
CA MET A 1 19.00 -7.69 -24.49
C MET A 1 18.96 -6.28 -25.10
N GLN A 2 19.91 -5.82 -25.93
CA GLN A 2 19.77 -4.56 -26.71
C GLN A 2 18.49 -4.51 -27.56
N HIS A 3 17.93 -5.67 -27.92
CA HIS A 3 16.64 -5.78 -28.60
C HIS A 3 15.44 -5.27 -27.77
N LEU A 4 15.48 -5.28 -26.42
CA LEU A 4 14.38 -4.79 -25.58
C LEU A 4 14.11 -3.31 -25.83
N LEU A 5 15.17 -2.50 -25.91
CA LEU A 5 15.07 -1.08 -26.25
C LEU A 5 14.58 -0.84 -27.68
N GLY A 6 14.59 -1.84 -28.56
CA GLY A 6 14.00 -1.76 -29.89
C GLY A 6 12.47 -1.92 -29.92
N TYR A 7 11.84 -2.34 -28.81
CA TYR A 7 10.39 -2.51 -28.73
C TYR A 7 9.64 -1.28 -28.20
N ARG A 8 10.38 -0.29 -27.65
CA ARG A 8 9.84 0.97 -27.15
C ARG A 8 9.75 2.01 -28.26
N ASP A 9 8.91 3.02 -28.06
CA ASP A 9 8.85 4.18 -28.95
C ASP A 9 9.96 5.17 -28.56
N ALA A 10 10.38 6.07 -29.45
CA ALA A 10 11.60 6.88 -29.25
C ALA A 10 11.63 7.64 -27.91
N ASP A 11 10.48 8.14 -27.45
CA ASP A 11 10.33 8.96 -26.24
C ASP A 11 9.58 8.23 -25.10
N SER A 12 9.45 6.89 -25.16
CA SER A 12 8.79 6.11 -24.11
C SER A 12 9.75 5.16 -23.41
N ALA A 13 9.41 4.79 -22.18
CA ALA A 13 10.08 3.75 -21.41
C ALA A 13 9.33 2.41 -21.47
N ILE A 14 10.00 1.37 -20.95
CA ILE A 14 9.41 0.07 -20.66
C ILE A 14 9.22 -0.04 -19.15
N ALA A 15 7.98 -0.25 -18.72
CA ALA A 15 7.64 -0.49 -17.33
C ALA A 15 7.68 -1.98 -16.99
N PHE A 16 8.35 -2.35 -15.90
CA PHE A 16 8.29 -3.66 -15.28
C PHE A 16 7.65 -3.53 -13.89
N ALA A 17 6.35 -3.80 -13.82
CA ALA A 17 5.60 -3.85 -12.58
C ALA A 17 5.68 -5.28 -12.01
N GLN A 18 6.18 -5.41 -10.78
CA GLN A 18 6.45 -6.72 -10.15
C GLN A 18 5.98 -6.73 -8.70
N THR A 19 5.48 -7.84 -8.20
CA THR A 19 4.99 -7.93 -6.81
C THR A 19 6.13 -7.92 -5.79
N ARG A 20 7.30 -8.47 -6.14
CA ARG A 20 8.48 -8.56 -5.26
C ARG A 20 9.78 -8.47 -6.05
N ASN A 21 10.90 -8.36 -5.34
CA ASN A 21 12.26 -8.41 -5.91
C ASN A 21 12.60 -7.30 -6.92
N VAL A 22 11.86 -6.19 -6.92
CA VAL A 22 12.06 -5.03 -7.82
C VAL A 22 13.53 -4.60 -7.86
N THR A 23 14.16 -4.40 -6.70
CA THR A 23 15.54 -3.91 -6.63
C THR A 23 16.56 -4.93 -7.14
N SER A 24 16.38 -6.22 -6.84
CA SER A 24 17.30 -7.26 -7.31
C SER A 24 17.16 -7.49 -8.81
N SER A 25 15.94 -7.44 -9.36
CA SER A 25 15.70 -7.49 -10.80
C SER A 25 16.32 -6.30 -11.54
N ALA A 26 16.16 -5.09 -11.02
CA ALA A 26 16.79 -3.90 -11.61
C ALA A 26 18.32 -3.99 -11.60
N ARG A 27 18.92 -4.38 -10.46
CA ARG A 27 20.38 -4.55 -10.35
C ARG A 27 20.92 -5.63 -11.27
N HIS A 28 20.19 -6.74 -11.39
CA HIS A 28 20.58 -7.83 -12.28
C HIS A 28 20.60 -7.37 -13.74
N LEU A 29 19.53 -6.70 -14.21
CA LEU A 29 19.49 -6.18 -15.57
C LEU A 29 20.57 -5.11 -15.81
N ALA A 30 20.77 -4.21 -14.84
CA ALA A 30 21.81 -3.18 -14.93
C ALA A 30 23.20 -3.82 -15.08
N ALA A 31 23.49 -4.88 -14.30
CA ALA A 31 24.73 -5.63 -14.42
C ALA A 31 24.87 -6.34 -15.77
N GLU A 32 23.81 -6.96 -16.31
CA GLU A 32 23.84 -7.57 -17.64
C GLU A 32 24.10 -6.55 -18.76
N LEU A 33 23.63 -5.31 -18.58
CA LEU A 33 23.82 -4.21 -19.52
C LEU A 33 25.12 -3.43 -19.27
N ASN A 34 25.92 -3.80 -18.26
CA ASN A 34 27.09 -3.04 -17.80
C ASN A 34 26.79 -1.55 -17.53
N VAL A 35 25.66 -1.27 -16.89
CA VAL A 35 25.25 0.07 -16.45
C VAL A 35 24.94 0.09 -14.96
N GLU A 36 24.91 1.28 -14.37
CA GLU A 36 24.46 1.47 -12.99
C GLU A 36 22.94 1.67 -12.91
N VAL A 37 22.34 1.23 -11.81
CA VAL A 37 20.93 1.51 -11.51
C VAL A 37 20.77 3.02 -11.27
N GLY A 38 19.75 3.61 -11.87
CA GLY A 38 19.54 5.06 -11.90
C GLY A 38 19.96 5.72 -13.22
N GLY A 39 20.68 5.00 -14.09
CA GLY A 39 20.91 5.42 -15.48
C GLY A 39 19.78 4.91 -16.40
N ILE A 40 20.15 4.13 -17.41
CA ILE A 40 19.22 3.52 -18.38
C ILE A 40 18.21 2.58 -17.69
N VAL A 41 18.64 1.90 -16.62
CA VAL A 41 17.79 1.04 -15.80
C VAL A 41 17.46 1.78 -14.50
N GLY A 42 16.21 2.19 -14.35
CA GLY A 42 15.69 2.80 -13.14
C GLY A 42 14.93 1.80 -12.28
N CYS A 43 14.85 2.07 -10.97
CA CYS A 43 13.90 1.37 -10.11
C CYS A 43 13.22 2.30 -9.11
N THR A 44 11.92 2.08 -8.91
CA THR A 44 11.13 2.75 -7.89
C THR A 44 10.72 1.75 -6.84
N THR A 45 11.06 2.05 -5.60
CA THR A 45 10.63 1.27 -4.45
C THR A 45 10.03 2.18 -3.41
N LEU A 46 9.37 1.57 -2.43
CA LEU A 46 8.91 2.26 -1.23
C LEU A 46 10.04 3.08 -0.55
N LEU A 47 11.28 2.58 -0.59
CA LEU A 47 12.45 3.24 -0.01
C LEU A 47 12.97 4.45 -0.77
N GLY A 48 12.50 4.68 -2.00
CA GLY A 48 12.94 5.80 -2.82
C GLY A 48 12.97 5.48 -4.31
N TYR A 49 13.13 6.57 -5.08
CA TYR A 49 13.26 6.57 -6.53
C TYR A 49 14.75 6.54 -6.91
N HIS A 50 15.15 5.50 -7.62
CA HIS A 50 16.44 5.42 -8.29
C HIS A 50 16.20 5.46 -9.80
N ASN A 51 15.61 6.55 -10.28
CA ASN A 51 15.36 6.78 -11.70
C ASN A 51 16.15 8.01 -12.14
N GLY A 52 16.81 7.91 -13.28
CA GLY A 52 17.36 9.05 -14.01
C GLY A 52 16.36 9.57 -15.03
N ILE A 53 16.60 10.78 -15.54
CA ILE A 53 15.84 11.35 -16.66
C ILE A 53 15.94 10.41 -17.89
N ASP A 54 17.06 9.70 -18.01
CA ASP A 54 17.34 8.77 -19.11
C ASP A 54 16.92 7.32 -18.83
N SER A 55 16.14 7.06 -17.77
CA SER A 55 15.69 5.70 -17.43
C SER A 55 14.67 5.17 -18.44
N GLN A 56 15.17 4.37 -19.38
CA GLN A 56 14.38 3.74 -20.45
C GLN A 56 13.72 2.44 -20.00
N ILE A 57 14.22 1.80 -18.94
CA ILE A 57 13.63 0.60 -18.35
C ILE A 57 13.40 0.88 -16.87
N ARG A 58 12.14 0.87 -16.43
CA ARG A 58 11.77 1.20 -15.05
C ARG A 58 11.16 -0.02 -14.35
N PHE A 59 11.79 -0.47 -13.28
CA PHE A 59 11.25 -1.51 -12.41
C PHE A 59 10.53 -0.90 -11.22
N PHE A 60 9.34 -1.38 -10.90
CA PHE A 60 8.62 -0.91 -9.72
C PHE A 60 7.64 -1.95 -9.20
N ASN A 61 7.18 -1.74 -7.96
CA ASN A 61 6.12 -2.58 -7.43
C ASN A 61 4.80 -2.31 -8.17
N ASP A 62 3.98 -3.33 -8.38
CA ASP A 62 2.71 -3.24 -9.09
C ASP A 62 1.78 -2.13 -8.58
N ALA A 63 1.77 -1.83 -7.27
CA ALA A 63 1.01 -0.70 -6.72
C ALA A 63 1.50 0.67 -7.22
N PHE A 64 2.80 0.84 -7.50
CA PHE A 64 3.31 2.11 -8.06
C PHE A 64 2.84 2.36 -9.49
N LEU A 65 2.47 1.32 -10.24
CA LEU A 65 1.85 1.53 -11.55
C LEU A 65 0.54 2.31 -11.41
N LEU A 66 -0.26 1.97 -10.39
CA LEU A 66 -1.54 2.61 -10.11
C LEU A 66 -1.33 4.03 -9.60
N ILE A 67 -0.33 4.26 -8.75
CA ILE A 67 0.03 5.60 -8.28
C ILE A 67 0.48 6.48 -9.45
N GLU A 68 1.33 5.98 -10.35
CA GLU A 68 1.74 6.74 -11.55
C GLU A 68 0.56 6.99 -12.50
N ALA A 69 -0.39 6.04 -12.57
CA ALA A 69 -1.60 6.21 -13.36
C ALA A 69 -2.60 7.25 -12.79
N MET A 70 -2.52 7.60 -11.50
CA MET A 70 -3.34 8.70 -10.94
C MET A 70 -2.92 10.06 -11.48
N ASP A 71 -1.63 10.25 -11.75
CA ASP A 71 -1.11 11.48 -12.35
C ASP A 71 -1.22 11.41 -13.89
N ASP A 72 -0.70 10.35 -14.49
CA ASP A 72 -0.78 10.08 -15.93
C ASP A 72 -1.75 8.93 -16.22
N HIS A 73 -3.03 9.26 -16.33
CA HIS A 73 -4.11 8.30 -16.61
C HIS A 73 -3.88 7.50 -17.90
N LEU A 74 -3.17 8.08 -18.88
CA LEU A 74 -2.88 7.38 -20.13
C LEU A 74 -1.57 6.61 -20.09
N LEU A 75 -0.77 6.74 -19.03
CA LEU A 75 0.56 6.15 -18.90
C LEU A 75 1.39 6.43 -20.18
N LEU A 76 1.32 7.66 -20.68
CA LEU A 76 1.98 8.15 -21.89
C LEU A 76 3.49 7.96 -21.86
N GLY A 77 4.09 7.98 -20.67
CA GLY A 77 5.51 7.68 -20.46
C GLY A 77 5.92 6.26 -20.88
N TYR A 78 4.96 5.35 -21.10
CA TYR A 78 5.22 3.95 -21.44
C TYR A 78 4.58 3.54 -22.78
N SER A 79 5.33 2.81 -23.60
CA SER A 79 4.77 2.10 -24.77
C SER A 79 4.70 0.59 -24.55
N VAL A 80 5.43 0.07 -23.55
CA VAL A 80 5.39 -1.33 -23.14
C VAL A 80 5.26 -1.40 -21.63
N ILE A 81 4.24 -2.12 -21.14
CA ILE A 81 4.05 -2.40 -19.72
C ILE A 81 4.09 -3.91 -19.52
N VAL A 82 4.98 -4.36 -18.64
CA VAL A 82 5.13 -5.77 -18.26
C VAL A 82 4.62 -5.94 -16.83
N LEU A 83 3.51 -6.65 -16.66
CA LEU A 83 3.03 -7.12 -15.36
C LEU A 83 3.64 -8.49 -15.08
N ASN A 84 4.58 -8.56 -14.15
CA ASN A 84 5.25 -9.80 -13.77
C ASN A 84 4.71 -10.38 -12.45
N GLN A 85 4.85 -11.70 -12.29
CA GLN A 85 4.45 -12.43 -11.08
C GLN A 85 2.95 -12.33 -10.76
N VAL A 86 2.10 -12.23 -11.78
CA VAL A 86 0.66 -12.05 -11.58
C VAL A 86 -0.03 -13.21 -10.86
N SER A 87 0.64 -14.36 -10.77
CA SER A 87 0.21 -15.50 -9.96
C SER A 87 0.18 -15.24 -8.46
N ASP A 88 0.79 -14.16 -7.98
CA ASP A 88 0.72 -13.77 -6.57
C ASP A 88 -0.66 -13.20 -6.18
N ARG A 89 -1.49 -12.81 -7.17
CA ARG A 89 -2.88 -12.34 -6.99
C ARG A 89 -3.02 -11.25 -5.92
N THR A 90 -2.11 -10.28 -5.94
CA THR A 90 -2.21 -9.09 -5.09
C THR A 90 -3.42 -8.26 -5.52
N LEU A 91 -3.97 -7.48 -4.58
CA LEU A 91 -5.07 -6.56 -4.91
C LEU A 91 -4.67 -5.54 -5.99
N ALA A 92 -3.45 -5.02 -5.90
CA ALA A 92 -2.90 -4.07 -6.86
C ALA A 92 -2.76 -4.69 -8.25
N THR A 93 -2.19 -5.90 -8.35
CA THR A 93 -2.09 -6.63 -9.63
C THR A 93 -3.46 -6.84 -10.27
N ASP A 94 -4.47 -7.28 -9.49
CA ASP A 94 -5.81 -7.53 -10.03
C ASP A 94 -6.46 -6.24 -10.57
N VAL A 95 -6.22 -5.09 -9.93
CA VAL A 95 -6.64 -3.78 -10.47
C VAL A 95 -5.81 -3.34 -11.66
N CYS A 96 -4.49 -3.52 -11.66
CA CYS A 96 -3.65 -3.26 -12.82
C CYS A 96 -4.16 -4.02 -14.05
N LEU A 97 -4.59 -5.28 -13.89
CA LEU A 97 -5.13 -6.08 -15.00
C LEU A 97 -6.40 -5.45 -15.60
N GLY A 98 -7.36 -5.03 -14.76
CA GLY A 98 -8.58 -4.35 -15.23
C GLY A 98 -8.30 -2.99 -15.85
N TYR A 99 -7.43 -2.19 -15.21
CA TYR A 99 -7.07 -0.87 -15.68
C TYR A 99 -6.35 -0.91 -17.03
N LEU A 100 -5.34 -1.77 -17.17
CA LEU A 100 -4.61 -1.93 -18.43
C LEU A 100 -5.48 -2.49 -19.55
N LYS A 101 -6.44 -3.37 -19.25
CA LYS A 101 -7.40 -3.87 -20.25
C LYS A 101 -8.25 -2.72 -20.81
N LYS A 102 -8.77 -1.85 -19.95
CA LYS A 102 -9.47 -0.63 -20.38
C LYS A 102 -8.53 0.29 -21.14
N LEU A 103 -7.33 0.53 -20.64
CA LEU A 103 -6.35 1.43 -21.25
C LEU A 103 -5.96 0.97 -22.66
N GLN A 104 -5.79 -0.34 -22.91
CA GLN A 104 -5.51 -0.87 -24.26
C GLN A 104 -6.64 -0.61 -25.26
N SER A 105 -7.90 -0.50 -24.80
CA SER A 105 -9.01 -0.11 -25.69
C SER A 105 -8.93 1.36 -26.14
N ILE A 106 -8.21 2.18 -25.38
CA ILE A 106 -8.00 3.62 -25.64
C ILE A 106 -6.66 3.82 -26.38
N ARG A 107 -5.60 3.13 -25.95
CA ARG A 107 -4.24 3.19 -26.48
C ARG A 107 -3.90 1.95 -27.30
N MET A 108 -4.26 1.98 -28.59
CA MET A 108 -3.98 0.88 -29.51
C MET A 108 -2.48 0.61 -29.73
N ASN A 109 -1.61 1.59 -29.43
CA ASN A 109 -0.15 1.44 -29.50
C ASN A 109 0.47 0.86 -28.22
N LEU A 110 -0.27 0.77 -27.12
CA LEU A 110 0.24 0.26 -25.85
C LEU A 110 0.34 -1.27 -25.88
N LYS A 111 1.55 -1.78 -25.70
CA LYS A 111 1.82 -3.22 -25.59
C LYS A 111 1.82 -3.62 -24.13
N VAL A 112 0.96 -4.58 -23.76
CA VAL A 112 0.91 -5.13 -22.41
C VAL A 112 1.38 -6.58 -22.43
N VAL A 113 2.33 -6.92 -21.57
CA VAL A 113 2.85 -8.29 -21.39
C VAL A 113 2.53 -8.75 -19.99
N ILE A 114 1.84 -9.88 -19.86
CA ILE A 114 1.47 -10.45 -18.57
C ILE A 114 2.27 -11.74 -18.37
N MET A 115 3.09 -11.78 -17.31
CA MET A 115 3.98 -12.89 -16.99
C MET A 115 3.56 -13.52 -15.66
N GLY A 116 3.33 -14.83 -15.67
CA GLY A 116 2.93 -15.61 -14.49
C GLY A 116 3.16 -17.10 -14.68
N VAL A 117 2.67 -17.90 -13.73
CA VAL A 117 2.77 -19.36 -13.82
C VAL A 117 1.62 -19.98 -14.62
N GLY A 118 1.88 -21.14 -15.24
CA GLY A 118 0.98 -21.82 -16.18
C GLY A 118 -0.48 -22.04 -15.71
N PRO A 119 -0.76 -22.43 -14.45
CA PRO A 119 -2.13 -22.66 -13.99
C PRO A 119 -3.04 -21.43 -14.11
N TYR A 120 -2.48 -20.22 -14.07
CA TYR A 120 -3.24 -18.97 -14.15
C TYR A 120 -3.44 -18.48 -15.59
N ALA A 121 -2.68 -19.01 -16.56
CA ALA A 121 -2.73 -18.59 -17.95
C ALA A 121 -4.13 -18.77 -18.58
N ARG A 122 -4.86 -19.83 -18.21
CA ARG A 122 -6.22 -20.08 -18.73
C ARG A 122 -7.24 -19.05 -18.25
N GLU A 123 -7.14 -18.60 -17.01
CA GLU A 123 -8.02 -17.57 -16.44
C GLU A 123 -7.76 -16.23 -17.12
N LEU A 124 -6.48 -15.86 -17.23
CA LEU A 124 -6.05 -14.65 -17.94
C LEU A 124 -6.46 -14.66 -19.41
N GLN A 125 -6.35 -15.80 -20.12
CA GLN A 125 -6.77 -15.90 -21.51
C GLN A 125 -8.28 -15.71 -21.69
N ARG A 126 -9.09 -16.17 -20.73
CA ARG A 126 -10.54 -15.89 -20.74
C ARG A 126 -10.83 -14.42 -20.48
N TYR A 127 -10.07 -13.81 -19.58
CA TYR A 127 -10.24 -12.41 -19.22
C TYR A 127 -9.75 -11.44 -20.32
N PHE A 128 -8.64 -11.77 -20.99
CA PHE A 128 -8.10 -11.11 -22.18
C PHE A 128 -8.37 -11.96 -23.42
N THR A 129 -9.60 -11.94 -23.91
CA THR A 129 -10.08 -12.84 -24.98
C THR A 129 -9.27 -12.81 -26.28
N SER A 130 -8.55 -11.73 -26.55
CA SER A 130 -7.70 -11.55 -27.74
C SER A 130 -6.21 -11.83 -27.50
N ALA A 131 -5.80 -12.21 -26.29
CA ALA A 131 -4.38 -12.35 -25.94
C ALA A 131 -3.76 -13.65 -26.45
N CYS A 132 -2.56 -13.54 -27.02
CA CYS A 132 -1.71 -14.67 -27.36
C CYS A 132 -1.01 -15.20 -26.09
N VAL A 133 -1.02 -16.52 -25.88
CA VAL A 133 -0.35 -17.17 -24.75
C VAL A 133 0.93 -17.85 -25.24
N ILE A 134 2.06 -17.50 -24.63
CA ILE A 134 3.37 -18.08 -24.92
C ILE A 134 3.85 -18.86 -23.69
N CYS A 135 4.13 -20.15 -23.85
CA CYS A 135 4.63 -21.01 -22.78
C CYS A 135 6.12 -21.29 -22.99
N ALA A 136 6.95 -20.87 -22.03
CA ALA A 136 8.37 -21.22 -21.99
C ALA A 136 8.56 -22.63 -21.39
N GLY A 137 8.26 -23.66 -22.18
CA GLY A 137 8.42 -25.07 -21.79
C GLY A 137 7.11 -25.80 -21.44
N PRO A 138 7.17 -27.12 -21.18
CA PRO A 138 6.00 -27.90 -20.81
C PRO A 138 5.43 -27.39 -19.47
N PRO A 139 4.10 -27.20 -19.36
CA PRO A 139 3.51 -26.71 -18.13
C PRO A 139 3.72 -27.74 -17.02
N ASN A 140 4.52 -27.41 -16.01
CA ASN A 140 4.55 -28.17 -14.76
C ASN A 140 3.19 -27.98 -14.09
N LEU A 141 2.28 -28.93 -14.31
CA LEU A 141 0.91 -28.93 -13.79
C LEU A 141 0.84 -29.24 -12.29
N ASP A 142 1.93 -29.74 -11.69
CA ASP A 142 1.96 -30.29 -10.34
C ASP A 142 2.40 -29.30 -9.25
N LEU A 143 2.67 -28.03 -9.61
CA LEU A 143 3.18 -27.03 -8.67
C LEU A 143 2.27 -25.80 -8.62
N ALA A 144 1.33 -25.81 -7.67
CA ALA A 144 1.20 -24.79 -6.63
C ALA A 144 -0.17 -24.89 -5.94
N SER A 145 -0.15 -24.90 -4.61
CA SER A 145 -1.27 -24.41 -3.81
C SER A 145 -1.63 -23.01 -4.31
N GLN A 146 -2.73 -22.88 -5.06
CA GLN A 146 -3.18 -21.59 -5.56
C GLN A 146 -3.64 -20.77 -4.35
N LYS A 147 -2.94 -19.67 -4.08
CA LYS A 147 -3.43 -18.65 -3.16
C LYS A 147 -4.70 -18.07 -3.80
N GLY A 148 -5.84 -18.22 -3.12
CA GLY A 148 -7.11 -17.69 -3.61
C GLY A 148 -7.05 -16.16 -3.80
N PRO A 149 -7.97 -15.58 -4.59
CA PRO A 149 -7.94 -14.16 -4.90
C PRO A 149 -8.09 -13.32 -3.62
N LEU A 150 -7.16 -12.39 -3.39
CA LEU A 150 -7.23 -11.50 -2.24
C LEU A 150 -8.46 -10.60 -2.29
N MET A 151 -8.93 -10.25 -3.49
CA MET A 151 -10.14 -9.44 -3.69
C MET A 151 -11.40 -9.99 -2.99
N LYS A 152 -11.44 -11.30 -2.71
CA LYS A 152 -12.55 -11.97 -2.01
C LYS A 152 -12.31 -12.20 -0.52
N SER A 153 -11.08 -12.03 -0.03
CA SER A 153 -10.69 -12.47 1.31
C SER A 153 -9.99 -11.40 2.17
N SER A 154 -9.66 -10.23 1.61
CA SER A 154 -9.04 -9.11 2.33
C SER A 154 -9.86 -7.82 2.25
N SER A 155 -9.51 -6.82 3.07
CA SER A 155 -10.04 -5.47 2.94
C SER A 155 -9.69 -4.89 1.55
N VAL A 156 -10.67 -4.29 0.88
CA VAL A 156 -10.53 -3.69 -0.45
C VAL A 156 -10.59 -2.16 -0.42
N VAL A 157 -10.59 -1.55 0.77
CA VAL A 157 -10.73 -0.09 0.96
C VAL A 157 -9.63 0.68 0.23
N SER A 158 -8.36 0.33 0.46
CA SER A 158 -7.19 0.97 -0.19
C SER A 158 -7.24 0.89 -1.72
N VAL A 159 -7.84 -0.16 -2.25
CA VAL A 159 -7.91 -0.39 -3.71
C VAL A 159 -9.04 0.42 -4.32
N CYS A 160 -10.16 0.53 -3.61
CA CYS A 160 -11.30 1.30 -4.07
C CYS A 160 -10.98 2.80 -4.09
N ILE A 161 -10.26 3.33 -3.09
CA ILE A 161 -9.84 4.74 -3.11
C ILE A 161 -8.88 5.04 -4.27
N VAL A 162 -7.98 4.09 -4.57
CA VAL A 162 -7.10 4.16 -5.75
C VAL A 162 -7.91 4.18 -7.05
N LEU A 163 -8.88 3.28 -7.19
CA LEU A 163 -9.75 3.22 -8.37
C LEU A 163 -10.55 4.52 -8.58
N MET A 164 -11.07 5.10 -7.50
CA MET A 164 -11.80 6.37 -7.59
C MET A 164 -10.90 7.51 -8.03
N ASN A 165 -9.64 7.56 -7.55
CA ASN A 165 -8.66 8.56 -7.99
C ASN A 165 -8.33 8.38 -9.49
N LEU A 166 -8.30 7.14 -9.99
CA LEU A 166 -8.19 6.85 -11.43
C LEU A 166 -9.44 7.20 -12.25
N GLY A 167 -10.49 7.74 -11.63
CA GLY A 167 -11.77 8.04 -12.29
C GLY A 167 -12.63 6.80 -12.58
N GLU A 168 -12.34 5.65 -11.95
CA GLU A 168 -13.10 4.43 -12.11
C GLU A 168 -14.06 4.20 -10.94
N SER A 169 -15.31 3.82 -11.22
CA SER A 169 -16.22 3.38 -10.17
C SER A 169 -15.93 1.94 -9.75
N PRO A 170 -15.72 1.65 -8.45
CA PRO A 170 -15.53 0.29 -7.95
C PRO A 170 -16.72 -0.66 -8.20
N ILE A 171 -17.89 -0.14 -8.58
CA ILE A 171 -19.04 -0.95 -8.94
C ILE A 171 -18.97 -1.43 -10.39
N THR A 172 -18.56 -0.56 -11.31
CA THR A 172 -18.59 -0.83 -12.77
C THR A 172 -17.26 -1.33 -13.32
N PHE A 173 -16.18 -1.21 -12.55
CA PHE A 173 -14.85 -1.64 -12.95
C PHE A 173 -14.82 -3.12 -13.37
N ASP A 174 -14.05 -3.41 -14.42
CA ASP A 174 -13.86 -4.75 -14.96
C ASP A 174 -12.81 -5.47 -14.10
N TYR A 175 -13.26 -6.22 -13.10
CA TYR A 175 -12.39 -7.05 -12.27
C TYR A 175 -12.26 -8.44 -12.89
N ILE A 176 -11.08 -9.05 -12.76
CA ILE A 176 -10.95 -10.49 -12.96
C ILE A 176 -11.81 -11.26 -11.94
N ASP A 177 -11.76 -10.83 -10.68
CA ASP A 177 -12.55 -11.35 -9.58
C ASP A 177 -13.21 -10.18 -8.84
N LYS A 178 -14.51 -9.97 -9.05
CA LYS A 178 -15.22 -8.85 -8.42
C LYS A 178 -15.28 -9.00 -6.89
N PRO A 179 -15.03 -7.92 -6.11
CA PRO A 179 -15.24 -7.94 -4.67
C PRO A 179 -16.72 -8.20 -4.34
N PRO A 180 -17.02 -8.85 -3.21
CA PRO A 180 -18.40 -9.10 -2.82
C PRO A 180 -19.11 -7.80 -2.41
N LYS A 181 -20.43 -7.74 -2.64
CA LYS A 181 -21.24 -6.51 -2.44
C LYS A 181 -21.12 -5.94 -1.02
N HIS A 182 -21.19 -6.79 0.00
CA HIS A 182 -21.08 -6.36 1.40
C HIS A 182 -19.73 -5.68 1.71
N SER A 183 -18.65 -6.08 1.03
CA SER A 183 -17.36 -5.43 1.18
C SER A 183 -17.37 -4.03 0.56
N LEU A 184 -17.98 -3.85 -0.61
CA LEU A 184 -18.15 -2.53 -1.22
C LEU A 184 -19.05 -1.61 -0.38
N ASP A 185 -20.10 -2.15 0.24
CA ASP A 185 -20.97 -1.40 1.14
C ASP A 185 -20.20 -0.91 2.38
N ARG A 186 -19.31 -1.75 2.92
CA ARG A 186 -18.40 -1.37 4.00
C ARG A 186 -17.42 -0.28 3.56
N VAL A 187 -16.77 -0.43 2.41
CA VAL A 187 -15.88 0.60 1.85
C VAL A 187 -16.59 1.95 1.74
N LYS A 188 -17.84 1.95 1.23
CA LYS A 188 -18.63 3.18 1.11
C LYS A 188 -18.83 3.84 2.47
N LYS A 189 -19.20 3.07 3.51
CA LYS A 189 -19.35 3.57 4.88
C LYS A 189 -18.04 4.13 5.43
N ASP A 190 -16.96 3.37 5.32
CA ASP A 190 -15.66 3.73 5.88
C ASP A 190 -15.09 5.00 5.22
N LEU A 191 -15.15 5.11 3.89
CA LEU A 191 -14.64 6.27 3.15
C LEU A 191 -15.53 7.52 3.30
N CYS A 192 -16.85 7.37 3.37
CA CYS A 192 -17.75 8.48 3.69
C CYS A 192 -17.51 8.99 5.11
N PHE A 193 -17.30 8.09 6.08
CA PHE A 193 -17.02 8.46 7.46
C PHE A 193 -15.72 9.26 7.59
N LEU A 194 -14.66 8.84 6.87
CA LEU A 194 -13.40 9.57 6.81
C LEU A 194 -13.49 10.90 6.04
N GLY A 195 -14.59 11.17 5.32
CA GLY A 195 -14.69 12.31 4.41
C GLY A 195 -13.78 12.21 3.18
N ALA A 196 -13.27 11.01 2.89
CA ALA A 196 -12.42 10.73 1.73
C ALA A 196 -13.22 10.62 0.41
N MET A 197 -14.55 10.50 0.51
CA MET A 197 -15.44 10.30 -0.61
C MET A 197 -16.80 10.93 -0.31
N VAL A 198 -17.41 11.53 -1.33
CA VAL A 198 -18.80 12.01 -1.35
C VAL A 198 -19.73 10.87 -1.79
N ASP A 199 -21.03 11.11 -1.91
CA ASP A 199 -21.95 10.16 -2.52
C ASP A 199 -21.53 9.76 -3.95
N ASP A 200 -21.96 8.57 -4.37
CA ASP A 200 -21.73 7.98 -5.70
C ASP A 200 -20.27 7.78 -6.14
N TRP A 201 -19.37 7.44 -5.22
CA TRP A 201 -17.96 7.11 -5.51
C TRP A 201 -17.14 8.28 -6.08
N VAL A 202 -17.52 9.50 -5.71
CA VAL A 202 -16.77 10.72 -6.04
C VAL A 202 -15.74 10.97 -4.95
N ILE A 203 -14.46 11.00 -5.31
CA ILE A 203 -13.35 11.24 -4.38
C ILE A 203 -13.29 12.72 -3.96
N THR A 204 -12.87 12.99 -2.72
CA THR A 204 -12.59 14.36 -2.23
C THR A 204 -11.09 14.67 -2.29
N ASP A 205 -10.70 15.94 -2.12
CA ASP A 205 -9.28 16.33 -1.98
C ASP A 205 -8.57 15.53 -0.87
N LEU A 206 -9.27 15.24 0.23
CA LEU A 206 -8.74 14.37 1.28
C LEU A 206 -8.54 12.94 0.77
N GLY A 207 -9.49 12.41 0.02
CA GLY A 207 -9.40 11.09 -0.59
C GLY A 207 -8.26 10.96 -1.58
N GLU A 208 -8.04 11.97 -2.42
CA GLU A 208 -6.92 12.01 -3.36
C GLU A 208 -5.59 11.90 -2.63
N ARG A 209 -5.42 12.69 -1.56
CA ARG A 209 -4.24 12.67 -0.69
C ARG A 209 -4.05 11.31 -0.01
N LEU A 210 -5.13 10.68 0.45
CA LEU A 210 -5.09 9.34 1.05
C LEU A 210 -4.74 8.24 0.05
N ALA A 211 -5.19 8.36 -1.20
CA ALA A 211 -4.94 7.36 -2.25
C ALA A 211 -3.46 7.26 -2.64
N VAL A 212 -2.70 8.35 -2.52
CA VAL A 212 -1.26 8.41 -2.82
C VAL A 212 -0.41 7.77 -1.71
N LEU A 213 -0.91 7.76 -0.46
CA LEU A 213 -0.15 7.23 0.68
C LEU A 213 -0.08 5.70 0.63
N PRO A 214 1.10 5.08 0.91
CA PRO A 214 1.25 3.63 0.96
C PRO A 214 0.74 3.05 2.29
N LEU A 215 -0.45 3.47 2.71
CA LEU A 215 -1.09 3.15 3.99
C LEU A 215 -2.56 2.76 3.77
N SER A 216 -3.19 2.14 4.76
CA SER A 216 -4.65 2.07 4.77
C SER A 216 -5.22 3.50 4.94
N PRO A 217 -6.42 3.80 4.39
CA PRO A 217 -7.01 5.13 4.52
C PRO A 217 -7.19 5.59 5.97
N GLU A 218 -7.47 4.67 6.89
CA GLU A 218 -7.56 4.95 8.34
C GLU A 218 -6.21 5.46 8.90
N ILE A 219 -5.12 4.73 8.67
CA ILE A 219 -3.78 5.10 9.16
C ILE A 219 -3.26 6.34 8.43
N GLY A 220 -3.54 6.46 7.13
CA GLY A 220 -3.23 7.65 6.35
C GLY A 220 -3.96 8.89 6.89
N TYR A 221 -5.22 8.75 7.28
CA TYR A 221 -6.02 9.84 7.84
C TYR A 221 -5.47 10.29 9.19
N LEU A 222 -5.09 9.35 10.07
CA LEU A 222 -4.37 9.66 11.30
C LEU A 222 -3.08 10.45 11.03
N LEU A 223 -2.30 10.05 10.02
CA LEU A 223 -1.08 10.75 9.64
C LEU A 223 -1.35 12.18 9.15
N LEU A 224 -2.36 12.38 8.29
CA LEU A 224 -2.72 13.70 7.76
C LEU A 224 -3.25 14.63 8.86
N THR A 225 -4.11 14.12 9.76
CA THR A 225 -4.69 14.90 10.87
C THR A 225 -3.65 15.25 11.94
N SER A 226 -2.61 14.43 12.13
CA SER A 226 -1.53 14.68 13.10
C SER A 226 -0.79 16.01 12.88
N SER A 227 -0.82 16.55 11.65
CA SER A 227 -0.27 17.86 11.32
C SER A 227 -0.95 18.99 12.11
N ALA A 228 -2.27 18.93 12.27
CA ALA A 228 -3.03 19.93 13.03
C ALA A 228 -2.68 19.92 14.53
N TYR A 229 -2.24 18.77 15.05
CA TYR A 229 -1.88 18.58 16.46
C TYR A 229 -0.37 18.70 16.73
N ASN A 230 0.45 19.00 15.71
CA ASN A 230 1.90 19.11 15.81
C ASN A 230 2.59 17.85 16.38
N CYS A 231 2.08 16.65 16.07
CA CYS A 231 2.61 15.37 16.56
C CYS A 231 3.00 14.41 15.42
N ILE A 232 3.33 14.95 14.23
CA ILE A 232 3.75 14.16 13.06
C ILE A 232 4.87 13.17 13.37
N PRO A 233 5.97 13.53 14.07
CA PRO A 233 7.08 12.59 14.29
C PRO A 233 6.66 11.32 15.04
N ASP A 234 5.79 11.47 16.05
CA ASP A 234 5.29 10.37 16.88
C ASP A 234 4.29 9.51 16.10
N VAL A 235 3.37 10.15 15.38
CA VAL A 235 2.39 9.45 14.53
C VAL A 235 3.07 8.72 13.37
N LEU A 236 4.10 9.31 12.76
CA LEU A 236 4.88 8.67 11.71
C LEU A 236 5.55 7.38 12.21
N VAL A 237 6.03 7.36 13.46
CA VAL A 237 6.54 6.14 14.10
C VAL A 237 5.43 5.09 14.22
N ILE A 238 4.26 5.49 14.73
CA ILE A 238 3.09 4.60 14.84
C ILE A 238 2.71 4.02 13.47
N CYS A 239 2.52 4.85 12.45
CA CYS A 239 2.17 4.41 11.10
C CYS A 239 3.23 3.45 10.53
N SER A 240 4.52 3.72 10.77
CA SER A 240 5.61 2.85 10.30
C SER A 240 5.61 1.47 10.95
N MET A 241 5.25 1.41 12.24
CA MET A 241 5.14 0.15 12.99
C MET A 241 3.89 -0.64 12.58
N MET A 242 2.76 0.04 12.36
CA MET A 242 1.51 -0.59 11.91
C MET A 242 1.57 -1.08 10.46
N ALA A 243 2.36 -0.44 9.61
CA ALA A 243 2.55 -0.86 8.23
C ALA A 243 3.28 -2.22 8.12
N VAL A 244 4.05 -2.61 9.15
CA VAL A 244 4.76 -3.89 9.16
C VAL A 244 3.82 -5.01 9.61
N SER A 245 3.52 -5.91 8.68
CA SER A 245 2.79 -7.13 8.99
C SER A 245 3.59 -8.03 9.94
N GLY A 246 2.98 -8.45 11.05
CA GLY A 246 3.59 -9.43 11.96
C GLY A 246 4.49 -8.86 13.06
N LEU A 247 4.50 -7.54 13.27
CA LEU A 247 5.28 -6.89 14.33
C LEU A 247 4.97 -7.41 15.75
N PHE A 248 3.92 -8.22 15.96
CA PHE A 248 3.61 -8.83 17.27
C PHE A 248 3.08 -10.27 17.16
N THR A 249 3.40 -11.00 16.09
CA THR A 249 2.93 -12.38 15.95
C THR A 249 3.75 -13.32 16.83
N ASN A 250 3.18 -13.70 17.99
CA ASN A 250 3.64 -14.85 18.74
C ASN A 250 3.17 -16.13 18.03
N PRO A 251 4.07 -17.04 17.62
CA PRO A 251 3.70 -18.28 16.93
C PRO A 251 2.80 -19.21 17.78
N GLN A 252 2.66 -18.98 19.08
CA GLN A 252 1.79 -19.77 19.97
C GLN A 252 0.46 -19.10 20.33
N ASN A 253 0.29 -17.79 20.08
CA ASN A 253 -0.93 -17.06 20.45
C ASN A 253 -1.21 -15.93 19.45
N ASN A 254 -2.30 -16.06 18.68
CA ASN A 254 -2.78 -15.04 17.73
C ASN A 254 -3.39 -13.78 18.40
N LEU A 255 -3.31 -13.66 19.72
CA LEU A 255 -4.00 -12.63 20.53
C LEU A 255 -3.17 -11.38 20.86
N LEU A 256 -1.92 -11.27 20.40
CA LEU A 256 -1.08 -10.10 20.72
C LEU A 256 -1.46 -8.81 19.99
N LYS A 257 -2.48 -8.86 19.11
CA LYS A 257 -3.12 -7.64 18.60
C LYS A 257 -3.79 -6.81 19.69
N ASP A 258 -4.11 -7.41 20.84
CA ASP A 258 -4.96 -6.77 21.85
C ASP A 258 -4.20 -5.94 22.91
N ILE A 259 -2.85 -5.88 22.90
CA ILE A 259 -2.07 -5.35 24.05
C ILE A 259 -0.92 -4.40 23.65
N CYS A 260 -0.85 -3.87 22.42
CA CYS A 260 0.14 -2.82 22.12
C CYS A 260 -0.54 -1.46 21.95
N ASP A 261 -0.60 -0.70 23.04
CA ASP A 261 -0.97 0.70 22.99
C ASP A 261 -0.02 1.46 22.04
N TYR A 262 -0.55 2.43 21.29
CA TYR A 262 0.24 3.29 20.38
C TYR A 262 1.49 3.89 21.04
N LEU A 263 1.42 4.16 22.33
CA LEU A 263 2.53 4.69 23.12
C LEU A 263 3.66 3.66 23.32
N ASP A 264 3.34 2.38 23.39
CA ASP A 264 4.36 1.33 23.52
C ASP A 264 5.11 1.12 22.20
N LEU A 265 4.47 1.35 21.05
CA LEU A 265 5.15 1.39 19.75
C LEU A 265 6.20 2.50 19.70
N ILE A 266 5.87 3.69 20.22
CA ILE A 266 6.80 4.82 20.28
C ILE A 266 7.98 4.48 21.20
N LYS A 267 7.72 3.97 22.41
CA LYS A 267 8.77 3.57 23.35
C LYS A 267 9.68 2.49 22.77
N LEU A 268 9.12 1.54 22.03
CA LEU A 268 9.87 0.47 21.37
C LEU A 268 10.79 1.04 20.28
N ASN A 269 10.29 1.95 19.44
CA ASN A 269 11.10 2.64 18.45
C ASN A 269 12.23 3.46 19.10
N ASP A 270 11.91 4.20 20.15
CA ASP A 270 12.88 5.01 20.89
C ASP A 270 13.99 4.15 21.52
N ALA A 271 13.62 3.00 22.09
CA ALA A 271 14.59 2.04 22.61
C ALA A 271 15.49 1.50 21.49
N PHE A 272 14.93 1.17 20.33
CA PHE A 272 15.68 0.70 19.16
C PHE A 272 16.66 1.75 18.63
N GLU A 273 16.21 3.00 18.45
CA GLU A 273 17.04 4.07 17.89
C GLU A 273 18.11 4.57 18.86
N LYS A 274 17.78 4.70 20.16
CA LYS A 274 18.67 5.37 21.14
C LYS A 274 19.45 4.40 22.03
N LYS A 275 18.89 3.22 22.36
CA LYS A 275 19.46 2.28 23.34
C LYS A 275 19.18 0.82 22.96
N PRO A 276 19.79 0.29 21.88
CA PRO A 276 19.53 -1.06 21.39
C PRO A 276 19.87 -2.15 22.41
N THR A 277 20.70 -1.85 23.42
CA THR A 277 20.99 -2.74 24.55
C THR A 277 19.77 -3.06 25.43
N LEU A 278 18.71 -2.26 25.37
CA LEU A 278 17.46 -2.47 26.12
C LEU A 278 16.45 -3.36 25.38
N LEU A 279 16.68 -3.67 24.10
CA LEU A 279 15.78 -4.51 23.30
C LEU A 279 15.50 -5.89 23.93
N PRO A 280 16.48 -6.60 24.51
CA PRO A 280 16.21 -7.90 25.15
C PRO A 280 15.27 -7.80 26.35
N LEU A 281 15.22 -6.65 27.04
CA LEU A 281 14.31 -6.43 28.17
C LEU A 281 12.86 -6.17 27.72
N LEU A 282 12.68 -5.70 26.48
CA LEU A 282 11.37 -5.41 25.90
C LEU A 282 10.73 -6.65 25.25
N LEU A 283 11.49 -7.71 24.98
CA LEU A 283 10.99 -8.98 24.43
C LEU A 283 9.80 -9.56 25.20
N HIS A 284 9.84 -9.50 26.53
CA HIS A 284 8.78 -10.07 27.37
C HIS A 284 7.46 -9.29 27.25
N LYS A 285 7.50 -8.03 26.78
CA LYS A 285 6.31 -7.20 26.54
C LYS A 285 5.79 -7.26 25.11
N THR A 286 6.68 -7.50 24.13
CA THR A 286 6.34 -7.48 22.71
C THR A 286 5.93 -8.84 22.16
N GLY A 287 6.02 -9.92 22.94
CA GLY A 287 5.53 -11.25 22.53
C GLY A 287 6.36 -11.93 21.43
N PHE A 288 7.54 -11.40 21.11
CA PHE A 288 8.49 -12.03 20.19
C PHE A 288 9.24 -13.20 20.83
N THR A 289 9.56 -14.18 20.01
CA THR A 289 10.32 -15.37 20.42
C THR A 289 11.83 -15.14 20.43
N SER A 290 12.36 -14.20 19.64
CA SER A 290 13.79 -13.90 19.55
C SER A 290 14.09 -12.40 19.34
N VAL A 291 15.26 -11.96 19.83
CA VAL A 291 15.78 -10.58 19.60
C VAL A 291 15.98 -10.34 18.11
N GLU A 292 16.41 -11.35 17.35
CA GLU A 292 16.66 -11.25 15.92
C GLU A 292 15.37 -10.94 15.14
N SER A 293 14.28 -11.65 15.44
CA SER A 293 12.99 -11.42 14.79
C SER A 293 12.41 -10.04 15.12
N LEU A 294 12.57 -9.59 16.38
CA LEU A 294 12.21 -8.24 16.79
C LEU A 294 13.05 -7.19 16.02
N THR A 295 14.36 -7.41 15.91
CA THR A 295 15.28 -6.51 15.20
C THR A 295 14.96 -6.41 13.72
N GLU A 296 14.66 -7.54 13.07
CA GLU A 296 14.26 -7.58 11.65
C GLU A 296 12.96 -6.81 11.41
N SER A 297 11.98 -6.99 12.32
CA SER A 297 10.69 -6.29 12.26
C SER A 297 10.84 -4.78 12.46
N LEU A 298 11.67 -4.36 13.41
CA LEU A 298 11.98 -2.94 13.65
C LEU A 298 12.76 -2.31 12.50
N GLU A 299 13.66 -3.06 11.86
CA GLU A 299 14.38 -2.61 10.68
C GLU A 299 13.44 -2.47 9.47
N ALA A 300 12.44 -3.34 9.34
CA ALA A 300 11.36 -3.18 8.37
C ALA A 300 10.50 -1.94 8.67
N ALA A 301 10.20 -1.66 9.94
CA ALA A 301 9.46 -0.46 10.34
C ALA A 301 10.27 0.81 10.04
N ARG A 302 11.58 0.81 10.29
CA ARG A 302 12.49 1.91 9.93
C ARG A 302 12.47 2.18 8.42
N LYS A 303 12.45 1.13 7.60
CA LYS A 303 12.30 1.21 6.14
C LYS A 303 10.94 1.79 5.74
N ALA A 304 9.86 1.35 6.38
CA ALA A 304 8.52 1.89 6.18
C ALA A 304 8.42 3.37 6.59
N LYS A 305 9.10 3.78 7.67
CA LYS A 305 9.15 5.18 8.13
C LYS A 305 9.71 6.11 7.05
N VAL A 306 10.83 5.74 6.42
CA VAL A 306 11.42 6.50 5.30
C VAL A 306 10.46 6.56 4.12
N THR A 307 9.83 5.43 3.79
CA THR A 307 8.84 5.32 2.71
C THR A 307 7.69 6.29 2.89
N ILE A 308 7.05 6.24 4.06
CA ILE A 308 5.90 7.06 4.39
C ILE A 308 6.31 8.54 4.38
N SER A 309 7.48 8.87 4.95
CA SER A 309 8.01 10.23 4.93
C SER A 309 8.22 10.78 3.51
N ASN A 310 8.68 9.96 2.56
CA ASN A 310 8.82 10.37 1.17
C ASN A 310 7.45 10.60 0.51
N ALA A 311 6.47 9.74 0.80
CA ALA A 311 5.10 9.92 0.31
C ALA A 311 4.42 11.17 0.89
N MET A 312 4.69 11.51 2.16
CA MET A 312 4.17 12.73 2.79
C MET A 312 4.67 14.01 2.10
N ALA A 313 5.90 14.00 1.58
CA ALA A 313 6.46 15.13 0.86
C ALA A 313 5.74 15.37 -0.48
N VAL A 314 5.16 14.33 -1.09
CA VAL A 314 4.35 14.44 -2.32
C VAL A 314 2.96 15.02 -2.01
N VAL A 315 2.42 14.72 -0.82
CA VAL A 315 1.06 15.06 -0.39
C VAL A 315 1.00 16.43 0.33
N ASP A 316 2.08 17.21 0.25
CA ASP A 316 2.27 18.53 0.89
C ASP A 316 1.81 18.54 2.36
N VAL A 317 2.18 17.52 3.13
CA VAL A 317 1.91 17.51 4.57
C VAL A 317 2.96 18.40 5.26
N PRO A 318 2.60 19.55 5.84
CA PRO A 318 3.59 20.42 6.46
C PRO A 318 4.13 19.73 7.72
N VAL A 319 5.41 19.36 7.67
CA VAL A 319 6.15 18.86 8.83
C VAL A 319 6.56 20.07 9.67
N LEU A 320 5.66 20.52 10.54
CA LEU A 320 6.02 21.52 11.54
C LEU A 320 6.95 20.86 12.57
N PRO A 321 8.09 21.49 12.92
CA PRO A 321 8.90 21.01 14.03
C PRO A 321 8.02 20.98 15.28
N THR A 322 8.10 19.87 16.03
CA THR A 322 7.37 19.68 17.28
C THR A 322 7.56 20.92 18.15
N CYS A 323 6.50 21.71 18.29
CA CYS A 323 6.47 22.74 19.31
C CYS A 323 6.73 22.01 20.62
N ILE A 324 7.72 22.46 21.39
CA ILE A 324 8.03 21.92 22.72
C ILE A 324 6.85 22.26 23.62
N ASN A 325 5.77 21.50 23.51
CA ASN A 325 4.59 21.62 24.34
C ASN A 325 4.86 20.89 25.64
N GLN A 326 4.38 21.47 26.74
CA GLN A 326 4.57 20.96 28.10
C GLN A 326 3.94 19.56 28.31
N HIS A 327 3.10 19.08 27.37
CA HIS A 327 2.48 17.75 27.39
C HIS A 327 2.43 17.10 25.97
N PRO A 328 3.51 16.47 25.48
CA PRO A 328 3.54 15.87 24.14
C PRO A 328 2.50 14.77 23.93
N TYR A 329 2.14 14.05 25.00
CA TYR A 329 1.17 12.96 24.95
C TYR A 329 -0.27 13.43 24.75
N VAL A 330 -0.62 14.65 25.15
CA VAL A 330 -1.99 15.16 25.03
C VAL A 330 -2.33 15.41 23.56
N ASN A 331 -1.42 16.04 22.82
CA ASN A 331 -1.59 16.26 21.38
C ASN A 331 -1.68 14.94 20.60
N LEU A 332 -0.86 13.95 20.99
CA LEU A 332 -0.92 12.62 20.40
C LEU A 332 -2.27 11.94 20.66
N ILE A 333 -2.80 12.02 21.88
CA ILE A 333 -4.12 11.46 22.22
C ILE A 333 -5.22 12.14 21.39
N TYR A 334 -5.19 13.47 21.26
CA TYR A 334 -6.17 14.17 20.42
C TYR A 334 -6.07 13.78 18.94
N ALA A 335 -4.85 13.61 18.41
CA ALA A 335 -4.65 13.14 17.05
C ALA A 335 -5.18 11.70 16.86
N LEU A 336 -4.94 10.81 17.82
CA LEU A 336 -5.47 9.45 17.80
C LEU A 336 -6.99 9.44 17.85
N ILE A 337 -7.61 10.20 18.76
CA ILE A 337 -9.08 10.31 18.84
C ILE A 337 -9.65 10.88 17.54
N ALA A 338 -9.00 11.87 16.95
CA ALA A 338 -9.44 12.47 15.70
C ALA A 338 -9.28 11.54 14.49
N GLY A 339 -8.26 10.65 14.50
CA GLY A 339 -7.92 9.75 13.42
C GLY A 339 -8.59 8.37 13.48
N GLU A 340 -9.06 7.95 14.65
CA GLU A 340 -9.70 6.65 14.85
C GLU A 340 -11.17 6.64 14.42
N THR A 341 -11.51 5.64 13.61
CA THR A 341 -12.87 5.39 13.15
C THR A 341 -13.61 4.39 14.04
N HIS A 342 -12.88 3.61 14.84
CA HIS A 342 -13.42 2.55 15.70
C HIS A 342 -13.15 2.89 17.17
N VAL A 343 -14.12 3.51 17.82
CA VAL A 343 -14.04 3.84 19.25
C VAL A 343 -15.04 2.97 20.00
N GLU A 344 -14.56 2.19 20.96
CA GLU A 344 -15.41 1.35 21.80
C GLU A 344 -15.65 2.00 23.16
N LYS A 345 -16.91 2.04 23.59
CA LYS A 345 -17.30 2.46 24.94
C LYS A 345 -17.38 1.24 25.84
N LYS A 346 -16.70 1.31 26.99
CA LYS A 346 -16.81 0.29 28.04
C LYS A 346 -18.19 0.39 28.70
N LEU A 347 -18.97 -0.68 28.57
CA LEU A 347 -20.26 -0.87 29.20
C LEU A 347 -20.15 -1.84 30.38
N VAL A 348 -21.21 -1.93 31.18
CA VAL A 348 -21.28 -2.86 32.33
C VAL A 348 -21.14 -4.33 31.88
N ALA A 349 -21.57 -4.66 30.66
CA ALA A 349 -21.58 -6.01 30.10
C ALA A 349 -20.44 -6.30 29.10
N GLY A 350 -19.50 -5.37 28.89
CA GLY A 350 -18.42 -5.55 27.91
C GLY A 350 -18.03 -4.24 27.22
N TYR A 351 -17.64 -4.31 25.97
CA TYR A 351 -17.36 -3.16 25.12
C TYR A 351 -18.37 -3.13 23.97
N ALA A 352 -18.72 -1.94 23.50
CA ALA A 352 -19.59 -1.75 22.34
C ALA A 352 -19.04 -0.61 21.48
N ASP A 353 -19.10 -0.79 20.16
CA ASP A 353 -18.70 0.24 19.20
C ASP A 353 -19.63 1.45 19.34
N ILE A 354 -19.03 2.64 19.48
CA ILE A 354 -19.77 3.88 19.65
C ILE A 354 -20.62 4.22 18.42
N LEU A 355 -20.25 3.73 17.23
CA LEU A 355 -21.02 3.91 16.00
C LEU A 355 -22.29 3.02 15.98
N GLU A 356 -22.26 1.87 16.65
CA GLU A 356 -23.46 1.04 16.86
C GLU A 356 -24.40 1.67 17.89
N LEU A 357 -23.83 2.36 18.89
CA LEU A 357 -24.58 3.04 19.93
C LEU A 357 -25.18 4.37 19.45
N TRP A 358 -24.46 5.12 18.60
CA TRP A 358 -24.86 6.44 18.11
C TRP A 358 -24.57 6.62 16.60
N PRO A 359 -25.50 6.18 15.73
CA PRO A 359 -25.32 6.26 14.28
C PRO A 359 -25.38 7.69 13.68
N TYR A 360 -25.68 8.71 14.49
CA TYR A 360 -25.81 10.11 14.05
C TYR A 360 -24.99 11.02 14.98
N ASN A 361 -23.80 11.43 14.52
CA ASN A 361 -22.92 12.52 15.02
C ASN A 361 -21.57 12.06 15.61
N SER A 362 -20.53 12.14 14.77
CA SER A 362 -19.12 12.20 15.18
C SER A 362 -18.77 13.44 16.01
N PHE A 363 -19.59 14.50 15.95
CA PHE A 363 -19.36 15.75 16.70
C PHE A 363 -19.50 15.60 18.22
N TRP A 364 -20.31 14.64 18.71
CA TRP A 364 -20.52 14.43 20.15
C TRP A 364 -19.39 13.64 20.82
N LEU A 365 -18.59 12.92 20.04
CA LEU A 365 -17.42 12.18 20.54
C LEU A 365 -16.43 13.12 21.26
N PHE A 366 -16.29 14.34 20.74
CA PHE A 366 -15.44 15.42 21.29
C PHE A 366 -16.01 16.12 22.53
N GLN A 367 -17.30 15.94 22.84
CA GLN A 367 -17.93 16.54 24.02
C GLN A 367 -18.02 15.59 25.22
N GLU A 368 -18.00 14.27 25.00
CA GLU A 368 -17.94 13.27 26.08
C GLU A 368 -16.52 12.85 26.48
N LEU A 369 -15.53 12.94 25.58
CA LEU A 369 -14.10 12.75 25.88
C LEU A 369 -13.49 14.05 26.42
#